data_AF-A0A935Y3E6-F1
#
_entry.id   AF-A0A935Y3E6-F1
#
_cell.length_a   1.000
_cell.length_b   1.000
_cell.length_c   1.000
_cell.angle_alpha   90.00
_cell.angle_beta   90.00
_cell.angle_gamma   90.00
#
_symmetry.space_group_name_H-M   'P 1'
#
loop_
_entity.id
_entity.type
_entity.pdbx_description
1 polymer ?
#
loop_
_entity_poly.entity_id
_entity_poly.type
_entity_poly.pdbx_seq_one_letter_code
_entity_poly.pdbx_strand_id
1 'polypeptide(L)'
;MSPEDILYHSQQFNQNNIYRLKQFHELRKKENWDPNDIIALLDEEEKNAPDDPQFQYQINRKPFKIGDLNVNKLNKARASWERTRSFCRLSLRIDEKMAERSLYDYYDMIRWVLDKFKMDDAFLASYQEQFLYILVDEYQDTNGSQNDLLYSLLSFDQQPNIFVVGDDDQAIFRFQGAKMDNMLEFKDKFHPKLIVLEDNYRSTQAVLDAAKLLITPNRKRLINQIPHLSKNLKSRGEGLAGGPRVNLTSYSSPDIEMVEVVDRIERLIEAGTTPSEIAVLFRKNIGAEKYASYMQSREIPCSVSKELNVLKTSLIKHIQLVLKFILEERRNPLQNDDLLYEMMHFPYFNINQYSISSWHGIIRALEYHYRDQKTNLHQICRVC
;
A
#
# COMPACT_ATOMS: atom_id res chain seq x y z
N MET A 1 -12.36 -12.05 7.95
CA MET A 1 -13.08 -10.77 7.70
C MET A 1 -14.42 -11.07 7.04
N SER A 2 -15.52 -10.37 7.39
CA SER A 2 -16.88 -10.75 6.95
C SER A 2 -17.19 -10.27 5.52
N PRO A 3 -18.16 -10.88 4.81
CA PRO A 3 -18.64 -10.41 3.51
C PRO A 3 -19.07 -8.93 3.50
N GLU A 4 -19.49 -8.40 4.66
CA GLU A 4 -19.90 -7.01 4.85
C GLU A 4 -18.74 -6.02 4.68
N ASP A 5 -17.50 -6.39 5.01
CA ASP A 5 -16.32 -5.55 4.80
C ASP A 5 -15.99 -5.42 3.31
N ILE A 6 -16.11 -6.53 2.56
CA ILE A 6 -15.97 -6.57 1.09
C ILE A 6 -17.03 -5.67 0.43
N LEU A 7 -18.27 -5.72 0.94
CA LEU A 7 -19.40 -4.93 0.46
C LEU A 7 -19.31 -3.44 0.87
N TYR A 8 -18.81 -3.12 2.06
CA TYR A 8 -18.62 -1.73 2.53
C TYR A 8 -17.58 -0.99 1.69
N HIS A 9 -16.47 -1.66 1.38
CA HIS A 9 -15.48 -1.11 0.45
C HIS A 9 -16.07 -0.83 -0.92
N SER A 10 -17.00 -1.66 -1.42
CA SER A 10 -17.63 -1.43 -2.73
C SER A 10 -18.46 -0.13 -2.83
N GLN A 11 -18.86 0.46 -1.68
CA GLN A 11 -19.79 1.60 -1.60
C GLN A 11 -19.10 2.98 -1.47
N GLN A 12 -17.81 3.07 -1.12
CA GLN A 12 -17.15 4.35 -0.79
C GLN A 12 -16.41 5.07 -1.95
N PHE A 13 -16.46 4.59 -3.19
CA PHE A 13 -15.55 5.10 -4.22
C PHE A 13 -16.23 6.00 -5.25
N ASN A 14 -15.96 7.30 -5.20
CA ASN A 14 -16.49 8.32 -6.12
C ASN A 14 -15.67 8.46 -7.43
N GLN A 15 -15.15 7.37 -8.01
CA GLN A 15 -14.28 7.38 -9.21
C GLN A 15 -14.52 6.18 -10.17
N ASN A 16 -14.02 6.32 -11.42
CA ASN A 16 -14.08 5.41 -12.58
C ASN A 16 -13.92 3.92 -12.24
N ASN A 17 -14.73 3.04 -12.86
CA ASN A 17 -14.72 1.59 -12.65
C ASN A 17 -13.33 0.93 -12.81
N ILE A 18 -12.45 1.48 -13.66
CA ILE A 18 -11.06 0.99 -13.82
C ILE A 18 -10.26 1.13 -12.52
N TYR A 19 -10.42 2.27 -11.83
CA TYR A 19 -9.72 2.50 -10.57
C TYR A 19 -10.20 1.55 -9.48
N ARG A 20 -11.51 1.30 -9.41
CA ARG A 20 -12.11 0.33 -8.48
C ARG A 20 -11.60 -1.09 -8.72
N LEU A 21 -11.51 -1.51 -9.98
CA LEU A 21 -10.96 -2.81 -10.34
C LEU A 21 -9.51 -2.95 -9.88
N LYS A 22 -8.69 -1.92 -10.10
CA LYS A 22 -7.29 -1.92 -9.64
C LYS A 22 -7.19 -2.03 -8.12
N GLN A 23 -7.96 -1.25 -7.37
CA GLN A 23 -7.99 -1.32 -5.91
C GLN A 23 -8.45 -2.69 -5.40
N PHE A 24 -9.49 -3.26 -6.00
CA PHE A 24 -9.96 -4.60 -5.66
C PHE A 24 -8.89 -5.66 -5.92
N HIS A 25 -8.23 -5.60 -7.09
CA HIS A 25 -7.17 -6.53 -7.46
C HIS A 25 -5.98 -6.47 -6.49
N GLU A 26 -5.52 -5.28 -6.11
CA GLU A 26 -4.47 -5.10 -5.11
C GLU A 26 -4.92 -5.60 -3.72
N LEU A 27 -6.15 -5.26 -3.32
CA LEU A 27 -6.68 -5.65 -2.01
C LEU A 27 -6.78 -7.17 -1.86
N ARG A 28 -7.33 -7.87 -2.86
CA ARG A 28 -7.45 -9.33 -2.80
C ARG A 28 -6.08 -10.01 -2.70
N LYS A 29 -5.04 -9.49 -3.37
CA LYS A 29 -3.70 -10.07 -3.28
C LYS A 29 -3.11 -9.80 -1.90
N LYS A 30 -3.28 -8.58 -1.41
CA LYS A 30 -2.85 -8.16 -0.07
C LYS A 30 -3.51 -8.98 1.05
N GLU A 31 -4.77 -9.35 0.90
CA GLU A 31 -5.50 -10.17 1.88
C GLU A 31 -5.48 -11.67 1.58
N ASN A 32 -4.79 -12.09 0.52
CA ASN A 32 -4.77 -13.46 0.03
C ASN A 32 -6.16 -14.06 -0.26
N TRP A 33 -7.09 -13.26 -0.79
CA TRP A 33 -8.42 -13.73 -1.16
C TRP A 33 -8.44 -14.36 -2.55
N ASP A 34 -8.94 -15.61 -2.61
CA ASP A 34 -9.22 -16.29 -3.87
C ASP A 34 -10.53 -15.75 -4.49
N PRO A 35 -10.51 -15.28 -5.75
CA PRO A 35 -11.71 -14.82 -6.43
C PRO A 35 -12.82 -15.89 -6.53
N ASN A 36 -12.49 -17.17 -6.62
CA ASN A 36 -13.47 -18.25 -6.71
C ASN A 36 -14.18 -18.48 -5.38
N ASP A 37 -13.45 -18.41 -4.27
CA ASP A 37 -14.04 -18.51 -2.92
C ASP A 37 -15.00 -17.35 -2.67
N ILE A 38 -14.64 -16.13 -3.09
CA ILE A 38 -15.53 -14.97 -3.00
C ILE A 38 -16.80 -15.20 -3.83
N ILE A 39 -16.69 -15.73 -5.05
CA ILE A 39 -17.87 -16.02 -5.88
C ILE A 39 -18.75 -17.06 -5.21
N ALA A 40 -18.19 -18.14 -4.67
CA ALA A 40 -18.94 -19.19 -3.98
C ALA A 40 -19.69 -18.64 -2.76
N LEU A 41 -19.04 -17.80 -1.96
CA LEU A 41 -19.66 -17.12 -0.82
C LEU A 41 -20.83 -16.22 -1.27
N LEU A 42 -20.65 -15.46 -2.35
CA LEU A 42 -21.72 -14.60 -2.89
C LEU A 42 -22.91 -15.41 -3.43
N ASP A 43 -22.66 -16.57 -4.00
CA ASP A 43 -23.70 -17.47 -4.50
C ASP A 43 -24.51 -18.09 -3.35
N GLU A 44 -23.85 -18.43 -2.24
CA GLU A 44 -24.50 -18.88 -1.01
C GLU A 44 -25.32 -17.77 -0.35
N GLU A 45 -24.74 -16.57 -0.21
CA GLU A 45 -25.44 -15.37 0.28
C GLU A 45 -26.68 -15.05 -0.55
N GLU A 46 -26.57 -15.04 -1.89
CA GLU A 46 -27.70 -14.76 -2.76
C GLU A 46 -28.83 -15.80 -2.65
N LYS A 47 -28.46 -17.07 -2.41
CA LYS A 47 -29.42 -18.16 -2.19
C LYS A 47 -30.17 -17.99 -0.87
N ASN A 48 -29.47 -17.57 0.19
CA ASN A 48 -30.03 -17.42 1.54
C ASN A 48 -30.72 -16.05 1.76
N ALA A 49 -30.43 -15.06 0.91
CA ALA A 49 -30.91 -13.70 1.05
C ALA A 49 -32.44 -13.52 1.16
N PRO A 50 -33.31 -14.30 0.49
CA PRO A 50 -34.75 -14.16 0.67
C PRO A 50 -35.22 -14.46 2.11
N ASP A 51 -34.52 -15.36 2.80
CA ASP A 51 -34.87 -15.82 4.15
C ASP A 51 -34.19 -14.97 5.25
N ASP A 52 -33.23 -14.14 4.87
CA ASP A 52 -32.50 -13.29 5.79
C ASP A 52 -33.35 -12.07 6.22
N PRO A 53 -33.58 -11.87 7.55
CA PRO A 53 -34.27 -10.71 8.09
C PRO A 53 -33.72 -9.36 7.58
N GLN A 54 -32.45 -9.28 7.20
CA GLN A 54 -31.87 -8.05 6.66
C GLN A 54 -32.56 -7.59 5.37
N PHE A 55 -33.08 -8.51 4.56
CA PHE A 55 -33.79 -8.18 3.32
C PHE A 55 -35.29 -8.10 3.50
N GLN A 56 -35.80 -8.23 4.72
CA GLN A 56 -37.21 -8.13 5.04
C GLN A 56 -37.56 -6.75 5.61
N TYR A 57 -38.84 -6.37 5.53
CA TYR A 57 -39.34 -5.17 6.18
C TYR A 57 -39.30 -5.35 7.70
N GLN A 58 -38.57 -4.46 8.39
CA GLN A 58 -38.44 -4.45 9.85
C GLN A 58 -39.58 -3.66 10.53
N ILE A 59 -40.34 -2.89 9.75
CA ILE A 59 -41.49 -2.10 10.20
C ILE A 59 -42.63 -2.22 9.17
N ASN A 60 -43.88 -2.17 9.63
CA ASN A 60 -45.04 -2.17 8.74
C ASN A 60 -45.03 -0.91 7.86
N ARG A 61 -45.10 -1.07 6.55
CA ARG A 61 -45.20 0.01 5.56
C ARG A 61 -46.22 -0.37 4.50
N LYS A 62 -47.46 0.12 4.60
CA LYS A 62 -48.54 -0.22 3.65
C LYS A 62 -48.03 -0.12 2.19
N PRO A 63 -48.17 -1.17 1.36
CA PRO A 63 -48.90 -2.42 1.58
C PRO A 63 -48.14 -3.55 2.32
N PHE A 64 -46.85 -3.38 2.63
CA PHE A 64 -45.94 -4.38 3.20
C PHE A 64 -46.02 -4.49 4.74
N LYS A 65 -45.93 -5.72 5.26
CA LYS A 65 -45.89 -6.08 6.67
C LYS A 65 -44.48 -6.45 7.12
N ILE A 66 -44.27 -6.48 8.44
CA ILE A 66 -43.02 -7.00 9.03
C ILE A 66 -42.80 -8.45 8.56
N GLY A 67 -41.59 -8.75 8.12
CA GLY A 67 -41.20 -10.05 7.56
C GLY A 67 -41.43 -10.19 6.06
N ASP A 68 -42.16 -9.26 5.41
CA ASP A 68 -42.28 -9.29 3.94
C ASP A 68 -40.94 -8.97 3.30
N LEU A 69 -40.64 -9.60 2.15
CA LEU A 69 -39.41 -9.38 1.41
C LEU A 69 -39.36 -7.96 0.81
N ASN A 70 -38.30 -7.22 1.13
CA ASN A 70 -37.99 -5.94 0.50
C ASN A 70 -37.21 -6.16 -0.81
N VAL A 71 -37.96 -6.40 -1.88
CA VAL A 71 -37.43 -6.66 -3.23
C VAL A 71 -36.47 -5.56 -3.71
N ASN A 72 -36.72 -4.30 -3.35
CA ASN A 72 -35.83 -3.19 -3.72
C ASN A 72 -34.47 -3.27 -3.01
N LYS A 73 -34.46 -3.65 -1.73
CA LYS A 73 -33.21 -3.85 -0.97
C LYS A 73 -32.45 -5.06 -1.50
N LEU A 74 -33.15 -6.16 -1.77
CA LEU A 74 -32.57 -7.37 -2.35
C LEU A 74 -31.97 -7.10 -3.75
N ASN A 75 -32.70 -6.44 -4.63
CA ASN A 75 -32.21 -6.11 -5.98
C ASN A 75 -30.98 -5.20 -5.94
N LYS A 76 -30.91 -4.25 -5.00
CA LYS A 76 -29.70 -3.44 -4.78
C LYS A 76 -28.51 -4.29 -4.34
N ALA A 77 -28.72 -5.25 -3.44
CA ALA A 77 -27.68 -6.17 -3.01
C ALA A 77 -27.22 -7.08 -4.16
N ARG A 78 -28.15 -7.69 -4.91
CA ARG A 78 -27.85 -8.49 -6.10
C ARG A 78 -27.03 -7.73 -7.15
N ALA A 79 -27.39 -6.47 -7.42
CA ALA A 79 -26.62 -5.62 -8.33
C ALA A 79 -25.19 -5.35 -7.81
N SER A 80 -25.01 -5.27 -6.50
CA SER A 80 -23.70 -5.14 -5.87
C SER A 80 -22.90 -6.44 -5.96
N TRP A 81 -23.52 -7.59 -5.66
CA TRP A 81 -22.89 -8.91 -5.75
C TRP A 81 -22.45 -9.24 -7.17
N GLU A 82 -23.29 -8.96 -8.17
CA GLU A 82 -22.91 -9.21 -9.57
C GLU A 82 -21.74 -8.33 -10.02
N ARG A 83 -21.64 -7.11 -9.50
CA ARG A 83 -20.46 -6.26 -9.71
C ARG A 83 -19.21 -6.86 -9.09
N THR A 84 -19.31 -7.37 -7.86
CA THR A 84 -18.19 -8.05 -7.19
C THR A 84 -17.78 -9.32 -7.94
N ARG A 85 -18.72 -10.14 -8.41
CA ARG A 85 -18.43 -11.30 -9.29
C ARG A 85 -17.71 -10.88 -10.57
N SER A 86 -18.18 -9.79 -11.20
CA SER A 86 -17.53 -9.24 -12.38
C SER A 86 -16.09 -8.80 -12.10
N PHE A 87 -15.83 -8.15 -10.96
CA PHE A 87 -14.47 -7.83 -10.53
C PHE A 87 -13.62 -9.06 -10.25
N CYS A 88 -14.17 -10.10 -9.61
CA CYS A 88 -13.48 -11.38 -9.39
C CYS A 88 -13.03 -12.01 -10.72
N ARG A 89 -13.95 -12.15 -11.67
CA ARG A 89 -13.67 -12.69 -13.02
C ARG A 89 -12.62 -11.86 -13.78
N LEU A 90 -12.75 -10.53 -13.75
CA LEU A 90 -11.77 -9.64 -14.38
C LEU A 90 -10.39 -9.71 -13.71
N SER A 91 -10.36 -9.85 -12.39
CA SER A 91 -9.13 -9.96 -11.61
C SER A 91 -8.33 -11.21 -11.97
N LEU A 92 -9.00 -12.35 -12.15
CA LEU A 92 -8.39 -13.58 -12.68
C LEU A 92 -7.81 -13.35 -14.08
N ARG A 93 -8.54 -12.64 -14.94
CA ARG A 93 -8.04 -12.30 -16.29
C ARG A 93 -6.82 -11.38 -16.25
N ILE A 94 -6.74 -10.48 -15.27
CA ILE A 94 -5.56 -9.64 -15.05
C ILE A 94 -4.36 -10.52 -14.66
N ASP A 95 -4.52 -11.46 -13.72
CA ASP A 95 -3.45 -12.39 -13.33
C ASP A 95 -2.92 -13.17 -14.53
N GLU A 96 -3.81 -13.72 -15.36
CA GLU A 96 -3.43 -14.42 -16.61
C GLU A 96 -2.61 -13.52 -17.53
N LYS A 97 -3.06 -12.27 -17.74
CA LYS A 97 -2.34 -11.31 -18.60
C LYS A 97 -1.02 -10.84 -18.01
N MET A 98 -0.90 -10.77 -16.69
CA MET A 98 0.36 -10.50 -16.02
C MET A 98 1.33 -11.67 -16.20
N ALA A 99 0.87 -12.90 -15.99
CA ALA A 99 1.67 -14.11 -16.16
C ALA A 99 2.15 -14.31 -17.61
N GLU A 100 1.27 -14.11 -18.61
CA GLU A 100 1.63 -14.13 -20.04
C GLU A 100 2.78 -13.17 -20.38
N ARG A 101 2.91 -12.08 -19.62
CA ARG A 101 3.93 -11.03 -19.81
C ARG A 101 5.10 -11.14 -18.83
N SER A 102 5.12 -12.18 -18.00
CA SER A 102 6.10 -12.34 -16.91
C SER A 102 6.15 -11.13 -15.96
N LEU A 103 5.00 -10.52 -15.71
CA LEU A 103 4.82 -9.42 -14.76
C LEU A 103 4.31 -9.95 -13.42
N TYR A 104 4.79 -9.36 -12.34
CA TYR A 104 4.34 -9.63 -10.99
C TYR A 104 4.46 -8.35 -10.15
N ASP A 105 3.70 -8.28 -9.06
CA ASP A 105 3.78 -7.21 -8.07
C ASP A 105 4.34 -7.72 -6.73
N TYR A 106 4.47 -6.81 -5.75
CA TYR A 106 5.00 -7.16 -4.42
C TYR A 106 4.13 -8.17 -3.67
N TYR A 107 2.82 -8.20 -3.91
CA TYR A 107 1.94 -9.16 -3.25
C TYR A 107 2.04 -10.55 -3.88
N ASP A 108 2.31 -10.62 -5.18
CA ASP A 108 2.59 -11.90 -5.85
C ASP A 108 3.80 -12.60 -5.24
N MET A 109 4.83 -11.86 -4.83
CA MET A 109 6.00 -12.45 -4.16
C MET A 109 5.64 -13.20 -2.88
N ILE A 110 4.74 -12.65 -2.05
CA ILE A 110 4.28 -13.30 -0.81
C ILE A 110 3.38 -14.50 -1.18
N ARG A 111 2.46 -14.31 -2.12
CA ARG A 111 1.52 -15.37 -2.53
C ARG A 111 2.22 -16.57 -3.14
N TRP A 112 3.27 -16.38 -3.93
CA TRP A 112 4.04 -17.51 -4.47
C TRP A 112 4.69 -18.36 -3.38
N VAL A 113 5.17 -17.74 -2.29
CA VAL A 113 5.68 -18.48 -1.14
C VAL A 113 4.54 -19.26 -0.46
N LEU A 114 3.37 -18.63 -0.27
CA LEU A 114 2.19 -19.30 0.29
C LEU A 114 1.72 -20.47 -0.57
N ASP A 115 1.64 -20.29 -1.89
CA ASP A 115 1.27 -21.34 -2.83
C ASP A 115 2.28 -22.48 -2.77
N LYS A 116 3.58 -22.17 -2.70
CA LYS A 116 4.63 -23.17 -2.55
C LYS A 116 4.53 -23.91 -1.21
N PHE A 117 4.25 -23.22 -0.11
CA PHE A 117 4.00 -23.83 1.20
C PHE A 117 2.80 -24.77 1.19
N LYS A 118 1.73 -24.45 0.45
CA LYS A 118 0.56 -25.33 0.30
C LYS A 118 0.82 -26.57 -0.56
N MET A 119 1.74 -26.49 -1.52
CA MET A 119 1.99 -27.56 -2.49
C MET A 119 3.15 -28.48 -2.10
N ASP A 120 4.03 -28.06 -1.19
CA ASP A 120 5.28 -28.74 -0.86
C ASP A 120 5.57 -28.68 0.64
N ASP A 121 5.08 -29.69 1.36
CA ASP A 121 5.24 -29.80 2.82
C ASP A 121 6.71 -29.86 3.25
N ALA A 122 7.59 -30.48 2.43
CA ALA A 122 9.01 -30.57 2.74
C ALA A 122 9.70 -29.19 2.63
N PHE A 123 9.30 -28.40 1.64
CA PHE A 123 9.75 -27.02 1.51
C PHE A 123 9.30 -26.20 2.72
N LEU A 124 8.02 -26.25 3.10
CA LEU A 124 7.54 -25.58 4.31
C LEU A 124 8.32 -26.02 5.56
N ALA A 125 8.46 -27.33 5.77
CA ALA A 125 9.17 -27.90 6.93
C ALA A 125 10.62 -27.38 7.04
N SER A 126 11.33 -27.23 5.91
CA SER A 126 12.70 -26.67 5.92
C SER A 126 12.76 -25.24 6.50
N TYR A 127 11.75 -24.42 6.23
CA TYR A 127 11.67 -23.06 6.77
C TYR A 127 11.20 -23.05 8.23
N GLN A 128 10.29 -23.96 8.59
CA GLN A 128 9.85 -24.13 9.97
C GLN A 128 11.03 -24.56 10.87
N GLU A 129 11.89 -25.47 10.39
CA GLU A 129 13.12 -25.87 11.10
C GLU A 129 14.12 -24.73 11.21
N GLN A 130 14.22 -23.87 10.20
CA GLN A 130 15.10 -22.70 10.23
C GLN A 130 14.59 -21.58 11.17
N PHE A 131 13.27 -21.37 11.23
CA PHE A 131 12.64 -20.24 11.93
C PHE A 131 11.87 -20.69 13.18
N LEU A 132 12.59 -21.26 14.14
CA LEU A 132 12.03 -21.73 15.41
C LEU A 132 11.55 -20.60 16.34
N TYR A 133 12.06 -19.39 16.15
CA TYR A 133 11.73 -18.19 16.93
C TYR A 133 11.43 -17.03 15.99
N ILE A 134 10.23 -16.45 16.10
CA ILE A 134 9.80 -15.37 15.20
C ILE A 134 9.46 -14.12 16.01
N LEU A 135 10.08 -13.00 15.63
CA LEU A 135 9.76 -11.67 16.11
C LEU A 135 9.06 -10.90 14.99
N VAL A 136 7.88 -10.34 15.28
CA VAL A 136 7.17 -9.47 14.34
C VAL A 136 6.96 -8.11 14.97
N ASP A 137 7.58 -7.08 14.40
CA ASP A 137 7.37 -5.68 14.79
C ASP A 137 6.26 -5.04 13.96
N GLU A 138 5.67 -3.96 14.46
CA GLU A 138 4.57 -3.22 13.84
C GLU A 138 3.40 -4.12 13.40
N TYR A 139 3.03 -5.10 14.24
CA TYR A 139 2.05 -6.14 13.89
C TYR A 139 0.66 -5.58 13.53
N GLN A 140 0.30 -4.38 14.03
CA GLN A 140 -0.94 -3.70 13.65
C GLN A 140 -1.01 -3.35 12.15
N ASP A 141 0.13 -3.28 11.46
CA ASP A 141 0.21 -2.94 10.04
C ASP A 141 0.23 -4.16 9.11
N THR A 142 0.21 -5.38 9.67
CA THR A 142 0.16 -6.60 8.86
C THR A 142 -1.16 -6.75 8.09
N ASN A 143 -1.08 -7.51 7.00
CA ASN A 143 -2.23 -7.88 6.17
C ASN A 143 -2.48 -9.38 6.14
N GLY A 144 -3.60 -9.81 5.54
CA GLY A 144 -3.98 -11.22 5.46
C GLY A 144 -2.88 -12.11 4.87
N SER A 145 -2.27 -11.72 3.75
CA SER A 145 -1.18 -12.51 3.14
C SER A 145 0.06 -12.65 4.05
N GLN A 146 0.40 -11.60 4.80
CA GLN A 146 1.50 -11.66 5.77
C GLN A 146 1.15 -12.53 6.98
N ASN A 147 -0.09 -12.46 7.45
CA ASN A 147 -0.57 -13.31 8.55
C ASN A 147 -0.65 -14.78 8.12
N ASP A 148 -1.11 -15.09 6.91
CA ASP A 148 -1.12 -16.44 6.37
C ASP A 148 0.30 -17.01 6.28
N LEU A 149 1.27 -16.18 5.89
CA LEU A 149 2.67 -16.58 5.80
C LEU A 149 3.21 -16.91 7.19
N LEU A 150 2.97 -16.01 8.14
CA LEU A 150 3.33 -16.19 9.53
C LEU A 150 2.69 -17.47 10.08
N TYR A 151 1.39 -17.66 9.91
CA TYR A 151 0.67 -18.82 10.44
C TYR A 151 1.10 -20.13 9.79
N SER A 152 1.50 -20.13 8.52
CA SER A 152 2.08 -21.30 7.86
C SER A 152 3.43 -21.66 8.50
N LEU A 153 4.28 -20.67 8.79
CA LEU A 153 5.55 -20.91 9.47
C LEU A 153 5.38 -21.38 10.91
N LEU A 154 4.26 -21.06 11.56
CA LEU A 154 3.98 -21.43 12.94
C LEU A 154 3.17 -22.73 13.10
N SER A 155 2.66 -23.31 12.01
CA SER A 155 1.67 -24.40 12.05
C SER A 155 2.21 -25.73 12.58
N PHE A 156 3.53 -25.89 12.70
CA PHE A 156 4.17 -27.10 13.22
C PHE A 156 3.99 -27.29 14.74
N ASP A 157 3.64 -26.23 15.47
CA ASP A 157 3.43 -26.26 16.93
C ASP A 157 2.14 -25.51 17.30
N GLN A 158 1.44 -26.02 18.31
CA GLN A 158 0.27 -25.34 18.89
C GLN A 158 0.69 -24.15 19.78
N GLN A 159 1.91 -24.16 20.32
CA GLN A 159 2.48 -23.08 21.13
C GLN A 159 3.86 -22.66 20.60
N PRO A 160 3.92 -22.11 19.38
CA PRO A 160 5.18 -21.77 18.74
C PRO A 160 5.85 -20.59 19.44
N ASN A 161 7.18 -20.45 19.31
CA ASN A 161 7.93 -19.35 19.90
C ASN A 161 7.77 -18.07 19.05
N ILE A 162 6.66 -17.37 19.25
CA ILE A 162 6.39 -16.10 18.58
C ILE A 162 6.30 -14.94 19.58
N PHE A 163 6.90 -13.82 19.20
CA PHE A 163 6.78 -12.54 19.89
C PHE A 163 6.31 -11.48 18.88
N VAL A 164 5.11 -10.92 19.09
CA VAL A 164 4.58 -9.83 18.27
C VAL A 164 4.58 -8.53 19.06
N VAL A 165 4.95 -7.43 18.42
CA VAL A 165 4.92 -6.08 18.97
C VAL A 165 3.99 -5.25 18.09
N GLY A 166 3.13 -4.45 18.72
CA GLY A 166 2.28 -3.53 17.97
C GLY A 166 1.45 -2.61 18.85
N ASP A 167 0.90 -1.58 18.22
CA ASP A 167 0.03 -0.57 18.84
C ASP A 167 -1.17 -0.27 17.93
N ASP A 168 -2.38 -0.69 18.33
CA ASP A 168 -3.60 -0.45 17.55
C ASP A 168 -3.94 1.04 17.36
N ASP A 169 -3.39 1.94 18.19
CA ASP A 169 -3.60 3.38 18.05
C ASP A 169 -2.71 4.01 16.95
N GLN A 170 -1.68 3.28 16.46
CA GLN A 170 -0.76 3.75 15.41
C GLN A 170 -1.09 3.20 14.01
N ALA A 171 -2.16 2.44 13.89
CA ALA A 171 -2.61 1.84 12.63
C ALA A 171 -3.09 2.90 11.60
N ILE A 172 -2.21 3.35 10.69
CA ILE A 172 -2.52 4.41 9.70
C ILE A 172 -2.86 3.91 8.28
N PHE A 173 -2.54 2.66 7.94
CA PHE A 173 -2.64 2.14 6.56
C PHE A 173 -3.97 1.44 6.15
N ARG A 174 -4.97 1.31 7.03
CA ARG A 174 -6.30 0.68 6.75
C ARG A 174 -7.42 1.29 7.62
N PHE A 175 -8.68 0.93 7.35
CA PHE A 175 -9.77 1.18 8.30
C PHE A 175 -9.44 0.48 9.63
N GLN A 176 -9.58 1.21 10.74
CA GLN A 176 -9.15 0.78 12.08
C GLN A 176 -9.75 -0.55 12.55
N GLY A 177 -10.91 -0.98 12.01
CA GLY A 177 -11.58 -2.24 12.37
C GLY A 177 -10.77 -3.49 12.00
N ALA A 178 -10.45 -3.64 10.71
CA ALA A 178 -9.77 -4.84 10.18
C ALA A 178 -8.40 -5.14 10.82
N LYS A 179 -7.73 -4.13 11.40
CA LYS A 179 -6.41 -4.29 12.04
C LYS A 179 -6.50 -4.67 13.50
N MET A 180 -7.49 -4.13 14.22
CA MET A 180 -7.80 -4.57 15.58
C MET A 180 -8.16 -6.07 15.56
N ASP A 181 -8.88 -6.50 14.54
CA ASP A 181 -9.27 -7.90 14.35
C ASP A 181 -8.04 -8.82 14.22
N ASN A 182 -6.98 -8.40 13.50
CA ASN A 182 -5.74 -9.20 13.42
C ASN A 182 -5.09 -9.44 14.79
N MET A 183 -5.00 -8.40 15.63
CA MET A 183 -4.39 -8.53 16.96
C MET A 183 -5.27 -9.38 17.90
N LEU A 184 -6.59 -9.26 17.78
CA LEU A 184 -7.53 -10.09 18.55
C LEU A 184 -7.52 -11.54 18.09
N GLU A 185 -7.53 -11.79 16.78
CA GLU A 185 -7.42 -13.13 16.19
C GLU A 185 -6.12 -13.80 16.62
N PHE A 186 -5.00 -13.09 16.58
CA PHE A 186 -3.73 -13.59 17.08
C PHE A 186 -3.80 -13.98 18.56
N LYS A 187 -4.40 -13.12 19.39
CA LYS A 187 -4.60 -13.38 20.82
C LYS A 187 -5.46 -14.62 21.04
N ASP A 188 -6.57 -14.77 20.31
CA ASP A 188 -7.52 -15.86 20.49
C ASP A 188 -7.01 -17.17 19.89
N LYS A 189 -6.13 -17.10 18.89
CA LYS A 189 -5.49 -18.27 18.30
C LYS A 189 -4.38 -18.84 19.18
N PHE A 190 -3.44 -18.01 19.63
CA PHE A 190 -2.22 -18.48 20.32
C PHE A 190 -2.24 -18.28 21.83
N HIS A 191 -3.22 -17.56 22.38
CA HIS A 191 -3.32 -17.25 23.82
C HIS A 191 -1.99 -16.77 24.44
N PRO A 192 -1.30 -15.79 23.82
CA PRO A 192 0.04 -15.38 24.22
C PRO A 192 0.03 -14.70 25.59
N LYS A 193 1.19 -14.68 26.24
CA LYS A 193 1.41 -13.81 27.40
C LYS A 193 1.40 -12.35 26.94
N LEU A 194 0.41 -11.59 27.39
CA LEU A 194 0.30 -10.15 27.11
C LEU A 194 1.26 -9.35 28.01
N ILE A 195 2.07 -8.49 27.39
CA ILE A 195 2.95 -7.54 28.08
C ILE A 195 2.56 -6.14 27.62
N VAL A 196 2.29 -5.24 28.57
CA VAL A 196 1.88 -3.87 28.29
C VAL A 196 2.97 -2.92 28.75
N LEU A 197 3.43 -2.06 27.83
CA LEU A 197 4.46 -1.07 28.12
C LEU A 197 3.80 0.29 28.34
N GLU A 198 3.83 0.79 29.58
CA GLU A 198 3.26 2.09 29.95
C GLU A 198 4.30 3.21 30.00
N ASP A 199 5.58 2.87 30.09
CA ASP A 199 6.66 3.86 30.18
C ASP A 199 7.09 4.30 28.77
N ASN A 200 6.96 5.61 28.51
CA ASN A 200 7.36 6.23 27.26
C ASN A 200 8.66 7.02 27.45
N TYR A 201 9.68 6.66 26.67
CA TYR A 201 11.02 7.27 26.74
C TYR A 201 11.26 8.34 25.67
N ARG A 202 10.29 8.57 24.77
CA ARG A 202 10.44 9.45 23.60
C ARG A 202 9.91 10.86 23.86
N SER A 203 8.81 10.99 24.58
CA SER A 203 8.00 12.22 24.61
C SER A 203 7.78 12.72 26.04
N THR A 204 7.70 14.04 26.19
CA THR A 204 7.37 14.70 27.46
C THR A 204 5.92 14.38 27.86
N GLN A 205 5.61 14.47 29.15
CA GLN A 205 4.24 14.21 29.63
C GLN A 205 3.21 15.13 28.96
N ALA A 206 3.56 16.39 28.69
CA ALA A 206 2.66 17.33 28.00
C ALA A 206 2.27 16.87 26.58
N VAL A 207 3.20 16.27 25.84
CA VAL A 207 2.92 15.68 24.52
C VAL A 207 2.05 14.43 24.65
N LEU A 208 2.35 13.57 25.63
CA LEU A 208 1.56 12.35 25.90
C LEU A 208 0.11 12.69 26.29
N ASP A 209 -0.09 13.69 27.14
CA ASP A 209 -1.41 14.13 27.58
C ASP A 209 -2.22 14.69 26.39
N ALA A 210 -1.60 15.47 25.52
CA ALA A 210 -2.23 15.96 24.30
C ALA A 210 -2.61 14.82 23.34
N ALA A 211 -1.71 13.85 23.13
CA ALA A 211 -1.99 12.66 22.32
C ALA A 211 -3.13 11.82 22.93
N LYS A 212 -3.17 11.68 24.25
CA LYS A 212 -4.24 10.98 24.98
C LYS A 212 -5.60 11.66 24.76
N LEU A 213 -5.67 12.98 24.81
CA LEU A 213 -6.91 13.73 24.53
C LEU A 213 -7.41 13.49 23.10
N LEU A 214 -6.50 13.39 22.12
CA LEU A 214 -6.85 13.12 20.72
C LEU A 214 -7.37 11.70 20.49
N ILE A 215 -6.80 10.69 21.16
CA ILE A 215 -7.15 9.28 20.93
C ILE A 215 -8.34 8.80 21.76
N THR A 216 -8.62 9.42 22.91
CA THR A 216 -9.70 9.00 23.83
C THR A 216 -11.08 8.85 23.19
N PRO A 217 -11.53 9.72 22.26
CA PRO A 217 -12.83 9.58 21.60
C PRO A 217 -12.98 8.33 20.72
N ASN A 218 -11.88 7.67 20.33
CA ASN A 218 -11.93 6.50 19.46
C ASN A 218 -12.49 5.27 20.22
N ARG A 219 -13.56 4.69 19.67
CA ARG A 219 -14.26 3.54 20.29
C ARG A 219 -13.67 2.18 19.91
N LYS A 220 -13.11 2.05 18.71
CA LYS A 220 -12.49 0.81 18.22
C LYS A 220 -11.02 0.76 18.64
N ARG A 221 -10.76 0.37 19.88
CA ARG A 221 -9.43 0.28 20.49
C ARG A 221 -9.32 -1.00 21.29
N LEU A 222 -8.13 -1.60 21.35
CA LEU A 222 -7.89 -2.82 22.12
C LEU A 222 -8.19 -2.67 23.60
N ILE A 223 -8.02 -1.46 24.15
CA ILE A 223 -8.34 -1.17 25.57
C ILE A 223 -9.82 -1.40 25.90
N ASN A 224 -10.70 -1.32 24.91
CA ASN A 224 -12.13 -1.54 25.08
C ASN A 224 -12.53 -3.01 24.84
N GLN A 225 -11.63 -3.84 24.31
CA GLN A 225 -11.89 -5.24 23.94
C GLN A 225 -11.16 -6.23 24.87
N ILE A 226 -9.98 -5.87 25.36
CA ILE A 226 -9.14 -6.71 26.22
C ILE A 226 -9.20 -6.18 27.66
N PRO A 227 -9.77 -6.98 28.60
CA PRO A 227 -9.77 -6.61 30.01
C PRO A 227 -8.36 -6.38 30.55
N HIS A 228 -8.20 -5.40 31.45
CA HIS A 228 -6.93 -5.06 32.13
C HIS A 228 -5.82 -4.49 31.24
N LEU A 229 -6.08 -4.25 29.94
CA LEU A 229 -5.17 -3.46 29.12
C LEU A 229 -5.21 -2.01 29.59
N SER A 230 -4.05 -1.38 29.77
CA SER A 230 -3.94 0.05 30.10
C SER A 230 -2.98 0.70 29.12
N LYS A 231 -3.39 1.84 28.56
CA LYS A 231 -2.55 2.68 27.69
C LYS A 231 -2.29 4.04 28.32
N ASN A 232 -2.18 4.07 29.65
CA ASN A 232 -1.87 5.27 30.40
C ASN A 232 -0.36 5.53 30.38
N LEU A 233 0.12 6.10 29.26
CA LEU A 233 1.54 6.33 29.04
C LEU A 233 2.11 7.36 30.02
N LYS A 234 3.27 7.04 30.61
CA LYS A 234 4.02 7.90 31.53
C LYS A 234 5.39 8.23 30.96
N SER A 235 5.75 9.50 30.96
CA SER A 235 7.07 9.93 30.49
C SER A 235 8.18 9.48 31.46
N ARG A 236 9.18 8.77 30.94
CA ARG A 236 10.34 8.24 31.69
C ARG A 236 11.70 8.55 31.06
N GLY A 237 11.73 9.25 29.93
CA GLY A 237 13.00 9.62 29.28
C GLY A 237 13.79 10.63 30.12
N GLU A 238 15.11 10.48 30.11
CA GLU A 238 16.03 11.43 30.76
C GLU A 238 15.93 12.81 30.11
N GLY A 239 15.95 13.88 30.91
CA GLY A 239 15.85 15.26 30.41
C GLY A 239 14.46 15.69 29.92
N LEU A 240 13.44 14.83 30.00
CA LEU A 240 12.07 15.17 29.57
C LEU A 240 11.20 15.85 30.64
N ALA A 241 11.65 15.81 31.91
CA ALA A 241 10.92 16.41 33.02
C ALA A 241 10.85 17.94 32.86
N GLY A 242 9.64 18.50 32.87
CA GLY A 242 9.42 19.94 32.70
C GLY A 242 9.61 20.46 31.27
N GLY A 243 9.65 19.57 30.27
CA GLY A 243 9.77 19.96 28.87
C GLY A 243 8.62 20.84 28.33
N PRO A 244 8.77 21.41 27.13
CA PRO A 244 7.86 22.42 26.59
C PRO A 244 6.43 21.88 26.40
N ARG A 245 5.44 22.78 26.56
CA ARG A 245 4.03 22.47 26.30
C ARG A 245 3.75 22.43 24.79
N VAL A 246 2.71 21.68 24.43
CA VAL A 246 2.17 21.67 23.07
C VAL A 246 1.49 23.01 22.80
N ASN A 247 1.92 23.71 21.75
CA ASN A 247 1.33 24.98 21.32
C ASN A 247 0.46 24.76 20.08
N LEU A 248 -0.75 25.30 20.11
CA LEU A 248 -1.67 25.32 18.97
C LEU A 248 -1.80 26.77 18.48
N THR A 249 -1.44 27.00 17.22
CA THR A 249 -1.54 28.32 16.57
C THR A 249 -2.40 28.19 15.32
N SER A 250 -3.35 29.11 15.15
CA SER A 250 -4.19 29.20 13.95
C SER A 250 -3.78 30.39 13.10
N TYR A 251 -3.66 30.19 11.79
CA TYR A 251 -3.33 31.23 10.83
C TYR A 251 -4.50 31.52 9.89
N SER A 252 -4.56 32.73 9.33
CA SER A 252 -5.62 33.16 8.41
C SER A 252 -5.46 32.60 6.99
N SER A 253 -4.24 32.19 6.61
CA SER A 253 -3.99 31.50 5.34
C SER A 253 -2.84 30.48 5.47
N PRO A 254 -2.81 29.44 4.60
CA PRO A 254 -1.70 28.49 4.55
C PRO A 254 -0.34 29.12 4.19
N ASP A 255 -0.36 30.22 3.42
CA ASP A 255 0.88 30.93 3.06
C ASP A 255 1.46 31.67 4.26
N ILE A 256 0.61 32.25 5.11
CA ILE A 256 1.05 32.88 6.37
C ILE A 256 1.58 31.83 7.35
N GLU A 257 0.88 30.69 7.47
CA GLU A 257 1.37 29.54 8.27
C GLU A 257 2.78 29.12 7.83
N MET A 258 3.00 29.01 6.52
CA MET A 258 4.31 28.62 5.96
C MET A 258 5.41 29.62 6.33
N VAL A 259 5.15 30.93 6.21
CA VAL A 259 6.12 31.97 6.57
C VAL A 259 6.48 31.87 8.04
N GLU A 260 5.48 31.83 8.92
CA GLU A 260 5.66 31.80 10.37
C GLU A 260 6.33 30.51 10.87
N VAL A 261 6.03 29.36 10.27
CA VAL A 261 6.69 28.09 10.58
C VAL A 261 8.16 28.14 10.16
N VAL A 262 8.48 28.64 8.97
CA VAL A 262 9.87 28.75 8.51
C VAL A 262 10.66 29.77 9.35
N ASP A 263 10.07 30.92 9.68
CA ASP A 263 10.67 31.89 10.61
C ASP A 263 10.94 31.28 11.99
N ARG A 264 10.10 30.36 12.44
CA ARG A 264 10.31 29.65 13.71
C ARG A 264 11.41 28.61 13.61
N ILE A 265 11.51 27.90 12.49
CA ILE A 265 12.60 26.93 12.25
C ILE A 265 13.94 27.66 12.21
N GLU A 266 14.02 28.77 11.48
CA GLU A 266 15.23 29.59 11.40
C GLU A 266 15.68 30.07 12.78
N ARG A 267 14.76 30.65 13.58
CA ARG A 267 15.05 31.04 14.97
C ARG A 267 15.52 29.89 15.86
N LEU A 268 15.01 28.67 15.67
CA LEU A 268 15.46 27.49 16.43
C LEU A 268 16.88 27.09 16.04
N ILE A 269 17.21 27.16 14.75
CA ILE A 269 18.56 26.88 14.24
C ILE A 269 19.55 27.95 14.73
N GLU A 270 19.18 29.22 14.67
CA GLU A 270 19.97 30.34 15.20
C GLU A 270 20.20 30.21 16.72
N ALA A 271 19.23 29.66 17.45
CA ALA A 271 19.36 29.36 18.87
C ALA A 271 20.22 28.11 19.17
N GLY A 272 20.74 27.43 18.15
CA GLY A 272 21.65 26.28 18.26
C GLY A 272 21.02 24.90 18.14
N THR A 273 19.74 24.80 17.77
CA THR A 273 19.09 23.49 17.50
C THR A 273 19.64 22.89 16.22
N THR A 274 19.99 21.60 16.23
CA THR A 274 20.49 20.95 15.02
C THR A 274 19.34 20.79 14.02
N PRO A 275 19.49 21.14 12.73
CA PRO A 275 18.40 21.00 11.76
C PRO A 275 17.79 19.60 11.66
N SER A 276 18.57 18.54 11.92
CA SER A 276 18.10 17.15 11.94
C SER A 276 17.17 16.80 13.12
N GLU A 277 17.12 17.64 14.14
CA GLU A 277 16.22 17.47 15.30
C GLU A 277 14.85 18.14 15.07
N ILE A 278 14.68 18.81 13.93
CA ILE A 278 13.45 19.53 13.55
C ILE A 278 12.74 18.74 12.45
N ALA A 279 11.48 18.37 12.70
CA ALA A 279 10.63 17.72 11.72
C ALA A 279 9.32 18.51 11.52
N VAL A 280 8.93 18.68 10.25
CA VAL A 280 7.65 19.26 9.86
C VAL A 280 6.78 18.19 9.20
N LEU A 281 5.64 17.88 9.81
CA LEU A 281 4.76 16.79 9.38
C LEU A 281 3.52 17.35 8.69
N PHE A 282 3.20 16.82 7.51
CA PHE A 282 2.06 17.25 6.69
C PHE A 282 1.08 16.10 6.48
N ARG A 283 -0.21 16.42 6.30
CA ARG A 283 -1.22 15.42 5.93
C ARG A 283 -1.07 14.94 4.47
N LYS A 284 -0.58 15.80 3.57
CA LYS A 284 -0.39 15.52 2.14
C LYS A 284 0.98 16.03 1.68
N ASN A 285 1.64 15.28 0.80
CA ASN A 285 2.97 15.59 0.29
C ASN A 285 3.06 16.92 -0.48
N ILE A 286 1.96 17.41 -1.04
CA ILE A 286 1.90 18.70 -1.76
C ILE A 286 2.34 19.87 -0.86
N GLY A 287 2.07 19.79 0.45
CA GLY A 287 2.51 20.81 1.40
C GLY A 287 4.04 20.86 1.53
N ALA A 288 4.69 19.69 1.60
CA ALA A 288 6.12 19.60 1.82
C ALA A 288 6.96 20.26 0.71
N GLU A 289 6.53 20.16 -0.55
CA GLU A 289 7.24 20.75 -1.70
C GLU A 289 7.29 22.29 -1.66
N LYS A 290 6.19 22.92 -1.20
CA LYS A 290 6.13 24.39 -1.05
C LYS A 290 7.04 24.86 0.07
N TYR A 291 7.00 24.18 1.21
CA TYR A 291 7.86 24.49 2.35
C TYR A 291 9.34 24.31 2.00
N ALA A 292 9.69 23.22 1.32
CA ALA A 292 11.07 22.96 0.91
C ALA A 292 11.60 24.02 -0.07
N SER A 293 10.79 24.40 -1.07
CA SER A 293 11.14 25.48 -2.00
C SER A 293 11.37 26.80 -1.26
N TYR A 294 10.52 27.12 -0.27
CA TYR A 294 10.65 28.35 0.50
C TYR A 294 11.86 28.33 1.45
N MET A 295 12.10 27.22 2.14
CA MET A 295 13.31 27.03 2.97
C MET A 295 14.59 27.12 2.13
N GLN A 296 14.60 26.54 0.93
CA GLN A 296 15.74 26.64 0.00
C GLN A 296 16.00 28.09 -0.44
N SER A 297 14.95 28.89 -0.68
CA SER A 297 15.09 30.31 -1.02
C SER A 297 15.69 31.16 0.10
N ARG A 298 15.68 30.64 1.33
CA ARG A 298 16.28 31.24 2.54
C ARG A 298 17.57 30.55 2.98
N GLU A 299 18.11 29.66 2.15
CA GLU A 299 19.33 28.89 2.45
C GLU A 299 19.23 28.00 3.70
N ILE A 300 18.01 27.65 4.14
CA ILE A 300 17.78 26.77 5.29
C ILE A 300 17.90 25.31 4.82
N PRO A 301 18.78 24.50 5.43
CA PRO A 301 18.94 23.10 5.05
C PRO A 301 17.67 22.31 5.36
N CYS A 302 17.11 21.65 4.35
CA CYS A 302 15.94 20.79 4.52
C CYS A 302 16.09 19.50 3.71
N SER A 303 15.49 18.42 4.23
CA SER A 303 15.33 17.16 3.52
C SER A 303 13.85 16.85 3.44
N VAL A 304 13.35 16.67 2.21
CA VAL A 304 11.97 16.21 2.01
C VAL A 304 12.02 14.69 1.97
N SER A 305 11.28 14.06 2.87
CA SER A 305 10.96 12.62 2.80
C SER A 305 9.99 12.36 1.65
N LYS A 306 10.36 12.76 0.44
CA LYS A 306 9.81 12.20 -0.76
C LYS A 306 10.60 10.91 -0.94
N GLU A 307 9.91 9.79 -1.07
CA GLU A 307 10.50 8.65 -1.77
C GLU A 307 10.84 9.18 -3.16
N LEU A 308 12.06 9.70 -3.34
CA LEU A 308 12.66 9.84 -4.65
C LEU A 308 12.70 8.41 -5.15
N ASN A 309 11.68 8.06 -5.93
CA ASN A 309 11.66 6.77 -6.57
C ASN A 309 12.85 6.80 -7.53
N VAL A 310 13.96 6.20 -7.09
CA VAL A 310 15.23 6.16 -7.82
C VAL A 310 14.99 5.59 -9.22
N LEU A 311 14.01 4.70 -9.39
CA LEU A 311 13.57 4.15 -10.68
C LEU A 311 12.99 5.20 -11.64
N LYS A 312 12.58 6.38 -11.16
CA LYS A 312 12.09 7.48 -11.99
C LYS A 312 13.18 8.49 -12.37
N THR A 313 14.38 8.39 -11.81
CA THR A 313 15.50 9.25 -12.19
C THR A 313 15.91 8.98 -13.63
N SER A 314 16.40 9.99 -14.34
CA SER A 314 16.79 9.85 -15.75
C SER A 314 17.84 8.77 -15.97
N LEU A 315 18.85 8.70 -15.10
CA LEU A 315 19.90 7.68 -15.15
C LEU A 315 19.32 6.27 -15.08
N ILE A 316 18.45 6.00 -14.10
CA ILE A 316 17.89 4.65 -13.93
C ILE A 316 16.92 4.31 -15.06
N LYS A 317 16.14 5.28 -15.56
CA LYS A 317 15.32 5.07 -16.77
C LYS A 317 16.18 4.70 -17.98
N HIS A 318 17.34 5.36 -18.15
CA HIS A 318 18.28 5.03 -19.22
C HIS A 318 18.81 3.59 -19.08
N ILE A 319 19.21 3.18 -17.87
CA ILE A 319 19.66 1.80 -17.59
C ILE A 319 18.53 0.79 -17.84
N GLN A 320 17.31 1.08 -17.38
CA GLN A 320 16.15 0.24 -17.61
C GLN A 320 15.86 0.06 -19.10
N LEU A 321 15.99 1.13 -19.90
CA LEU A 321 15.79 1.06 -21.35
C LEU A 321 16.86 0.19 -22.03
N VAL A 322 18.13 0.31 -21.61
CA VAL A 322 19.22 -0.54 -22.10
C VAL A 322 18.95 -2.02 -21.79
N LEU A 323 18.58 -2.33 -20.54
CA LEU A 323 18.26 -3.70 -20.13
C LEU A 323 17.04 -4.25 -20.88
N LYS A 324 16.02 -3.42 -21.07
CA LYS A 324 14.83 -3.76 -21.86
C LYS A 324 15.20 -4.04 -23.31
N PHE A 325 16.05 -3.20 -23.92
CA PHE A 325 16.55 -3.43 -25.27
C PHE A 325 17.29 -4.76 -25.38
N ILE A 326 18.24 -5.06 -24.48
CA ILE A 326 18.97 -6.34 -24.48
C ILE A 326 18.00 -7.54 -24.39
N LEU A 327 16.98 -7.44 -23.53
CA LEU A 327 16.00 -8.50 -23.35
C LEU A 327 15.13 -8.70 -24.59
N GLU A 328 14.60 -7.62 -25.15
CA GLU A 328 13.73 -7.66 -26.34
C GLU A 328 14.52 -8.04 -27.60
N GLU A 329 15.78 -7.62 -27.71
CA GLU A 329 16.67 -7.98 -28.81
C GLU A 329 17.04 -9.47 -28.78
N ARG A 330 17.12 -10.07 -27.59
CA ARG A 330 17.24 -11.53 -27.44
C ARG A 330 15.97 -12.26 -27.89
N ARG A 331 14.79 -11.69 -27.67
CA ARG A 331 13.48 -12.30 -28.00
C ARG A 331 13.14 -12.17 -29.48
N ASN A 332 13.27 -10.96 -30.01
CA ASN A 332 12.95 -10.58 -31.38
C ASN A 332 14.14 -9.80 -31.97
N PRO A 333 15.19 -10.49 -32.44
CA PRO A 333 16.36 -9.83 -32.98
C PRO A 333 16.01 -8.89 -34.14
N LEU A 334 16.65 -7.72 -34.17
CA LEU A 334 16.62 -6.73 -35.25
C LEU A 334 15.26 -6.06 -35.48
N GLN A 335 14.36 -6.12 -34.50
CA GLN A 335 13.00 -5.56 -34.59
C GLN A 335 12.72 -4.45 -33.57
N ASN A 336 13.71 -4.04 -32.77
CA ASN A 336 13.54 -3.11 -31.67
C ASN A 336 14.13 -1.70 -31.95
N ASP A 337 14.03 -1.26 -33.21
CA ASP A 337 14.59 0.02 -33.68
C ASP A 337 14.10 1.22 -32.86
N ASP A 338 12.86 1.19 -32.39
CA ASP A 338 12.29 2.27 -31.56
C ASP A 338 13.05 2.41 -30.23
N LEU A 339 13.40 1.30 -29.59
CA LEU A 339 14.18 1.29 -28.35
C LEU A 339 15.61 1.77 -28.61
N LEU A 340 16.23 1.31 -29.71
CA LEU A 340 17.58 1.72 -30.10
C LEU A 340 17.62 3.22 -30.43
N TYR A 341 16.60 3.75 -31.11
CA TYR A 341 16.46 5.17 -31.40
C TYR A 341 16.40 6.01 -30.12
N GLU A 342 15.58 5.62 -29.15
CA GLU A 342 15.49 6.31 -27.86
C GLU A 342 16.81 6.22 -27.09
N MET A 343 17.50 5.07 -27.10
CA MET A 343 18.81 4.89 -26.47
C MET A 343 19.90 5.78 -27.07
N MET A 344 19.95 5.95 -28.40
CA MET A 344 20.98 6.77 -29.04
C MET A 344 20.91 8.25 -28.62
N HIS A 345 19.76 8.73 -28.14
CA HIS A 345 19.60 10.09 -27.62
C HIS A 345 20.21 10.29 -26.22
N PHE A 346 20.71 9.23 -25.58
CA PHE A 346 21.29 9.35 -24.26
C PHE A 346 22.56 10.22 -24.29
N PRO A 347 22.73 11.12 -23.31
CA PRO A 347 23.85 12.06 -23.28
C PRO A 347 25.22 11.36 -23.20
N TYR A 348 25.25 10.09 -22.78
CA TYR A 348 26.48 9.31 -22.59
C TYR A 348 27.08 8.76 -23.89
N PHE A 349 26.28 8.62 -24.96
CA PHE A 349 26.79 8.13 -26.25
C PHE A 349 27.40 9.21 -27.12
N ASN A 350 27.18 10.49 -26.77
CA ASN A 350 27.73 11.65 -27.47
C ASN A 350 27.44 11.66 -28.99
N ILE A 351 26.28 11.13 -29.39
CA ILE A 351 25.83 11.10 -30.78
C ILE A 351 25.02 12.38 -31.05
N ASN A 352 25.27 13.01 -32.20
CA ASN A 352 24.52 14.20 -32.60
C ASN A 352 23.05 13.85 -32.86
N GLN A 353 22.13 14.54 -32.19
CA GLN A 353 20.68 14.35 -32.33
C GLN A 353 20.19 14.54 -33.77
N TYR A 354 20.82 15.45 -34.53
CA TYR A 354 20.53 15.66 -35.94
C TYR A 354 20.89 14.42 -36.77
N SER A 355 22.05 13.80 -36.50
CA SER A 355 22.48 12.58 -37.18
C SER A 355 21.53 11.42 -36.89
N ILE A 356 21.09 11.25 -35.63
CA ILE A 356 20.12 10.21 -35.25
C ILE A 356 18.80 10.41 -35.99
N SER A 357 18.28 11.64 -36.00
CA SER A 357 17.02 11.99 -36.68
C SER A 357 17.13 11.80 -38.19
N SER A 358 18.27 12.15 -38.77
CA SER A 358 18.57 11.95 -40.20
C SER A 358 18.60 10.46 -40.55
N TRP A 359 19.29 9.62 -39.78
CA TRP A 359 19.32 8.18 -40.00
C TRP A 359 17.93 7.54 -39.89
N HIS A 360 17.14 7.92 -38.88
CA HIS A 360 15.77 7.42 -38.74
C HIS A 360 14.86 7.86 -39.89
N GLY A 361 14.99 9.10 -40.35
CA GLY A 361 14.26 9.61 -41.52
C GLY A 361 14.61 8.88 -42.82
N ILE A 362 15.91 8.59 -43.03
CA ILE A 362 16.38 7.81 -44.19
C ILE A 362 15.82 6.39 -44.16
N ILE A 363 15.83 5.73 -43.00
CA ILE A 363 15.27 4.38 -42.84
C ILE A 363 13.78 4.34 -43.19
N ARG A 364 12.98 5.26 -42.64
CA ARG A 364 11.54 5.32 -42.96
C ARG A 364 11.28 5.61 -44.45
N ALA A 365 12.11 6.45 -45.08
CA ALA A 365 11.99 6.73 -46.51
C ALA A 365 12.33 5.49 -47.36
N LEU A 366 13.36 4.73 -46.98
CA LEU A 366 13.74 3.48 -47.64
C LEU A 366 12.65 2.40 -47.47
N GLU A 367 12.06 2.25 -46.29
CA GLU A 367 10.94 1.34 -46.06
C GLU A 367 9.68 1.72 -46.86
N TYR A 368 9.43 3.01 -47.05
CA TYR A 368 8.31 3.50 -47.86
C TYR A 368 8.52 3.25 -49.36
N HIS A 369 9.73 3.45 -49.87
CA HIS A 369 10.05 3.34 -51.30
C HIS A 369 10.43 1.92 -51.76
N TYR A 370 10.98 1.09 -50.87
CA TYR A 370 11.45 -0.27 -51.17
C TYR A 370 10.85 -1.29 -50.21
N ARG A 371 9.54 -1.57 -50.38
CA ARG A 371 8.78 -2.51 -49.53
C ARG A 371 9.40 -3.92 -49.43
N ASP A 372 10.18 -4.31 -50.43
CA ASP A 372 10.83 -5.63 -50.51
C ASP A 372 12.27 -5.67 -49.95
N GLN A 373 12.87 -4.51 -49.61
CA GLN A 373 14.19 -4.41 -48.96
C GLN A 373 14.07 -3.65 -47.64
N LYS A 374 13.80 -4.38 -46.56
CA LYS A 374 13.75 -3.81 -45.21
C LYS A 374 15.16 -3.49 -44.71
N THR A 375 15.46 -2.20 -44.58
CA THR A 375 16.66 -1.68 -43.92
C THR A 375 16.27 -1.21 -42.51
N ASN A 376 17.08 -1.49 -41.50
CA ASN A 376 16.78 -1.10 -40.12
C ASN A 376 17.96 -0.40 -39.44
N LEU A 377 17.69 0.25 -38.31
CA LEU A 377 18.66 1.02 -37.53
C LEU A 377 19.81 0.12 -37.04
N HIS A 378 19.51 -1.14 -36.74
CA HIS A 378 20.51 -2.15 -36.35
C HIS A 378 21.57 -2.42 -37.43
N GLN A 379 21.19 -2.41 -38.72
CA GLN A 379 22.13 -2.62 -39.82
C GLN A 379 23.08 -1.44 -40.00
N ILE A 380 22.60 -0.21 -39.79
CA ILE A 380 23.43 1.00 -39.87
C ILE A 380 24.44 1.03 -38.71
N CYS A 381 24.00 0.71 -37.49
CA CYS A 381 24.88 0.67 -36.32
C CYS A 381 25.96 -0.43 -36.37
N ARG A 382 25.84 -1.45 -37.24
CA ARG A 382 26.90 -2.46 -37.44
C ARG A 382 28.04 -1.99 -38.35
N VAL A 383 27.82 -0.93 -39.11
CA VAL A 383 28.76 -0.43 -40.14
C VAL A 383 29.59 0.75 -39.63
N CYS A 384 29.13 1.39 -38.55
CA CYS A 384 29.86 2.41 -37.79
C CYS A 384 30.58 1.77 -36.59
#